data_AF-A0A3A5AQN2-F1
#
_entry.id   AF-A0A3A5AQN2-F1
#
_cell.length_a   1.000
_cell.length_b   1.000
_cell.length_c   1.000
_cell.angle_alpha   90.00
_cell.angle_beta   90.00
_cell.angle_gamma   90.00
#
_symmetry.space_group_name_H-M   'P 1'
#
loop_
_entity.id
_entity.type
_entity.pdbx_description
1 polymer ?
#
loop_
_entity_poly.entity_id
_entity_poly.type
_entity_poly.pdbx_seq_one_letter_code
_entity_poly.pdbx_strand_id
1 'polypeptide(L)'
;MRLEEYYHSPQDVEWAVDQQGNLYFLQSRPLGLIQGKPEPEALPQNFPDHPVLLSGGQAASPGIAVGRVYLAAGDPSRPLPEDAILVARTASPDHARLMGKIKGLITDIGSVTSHLASVAREFGVPALFDAGQATFLLPEGETISLVADRAIVYQGIVPELAAAVRPLKRHLFDSPLHRRMRTFLDKVALLNLTDPQAPSFAPSGCQSIHDVIRFAHEKVVKEMFGLSGEAVEDVISVKLATDIPQVLHLIDLGGGLSPGLTTCDEVTRDHLESIPMRALWKGFCHPGITWTGSVAVDAGNFMQLMARGVMTGPENLPGGDSYAILSREYVNLSAKFGYHFANLDAFVSDLPDQNYISLQFAGGAGTYYGKSLRLTFLGNVLFMLNFKINVTGDLLEASLTGLDRRSMENSLDQVGRLLACSRLLDMAIGNEAEMTRMIEGFFAGDYDFLNQAQEIRIPGFYTHTGNWKRVQEEGRVLLLQDGSEYGSSLTSGMANFMGKMMGAKYQELLDNIEAY
;
A
#
# COMPACT_ATOMS: atom_id res chain seq x y z
N MET A 1 13.82 2.70 -51.57
CA MET A 1 12.96 2.63 -52.78
C MET A 1 11.65 1.90 -52.52
N ARG A 2 11.49 0.58 -52.79
CA ARG A 2 10.17 -0.09 -52.65
C ARG A 2 9.53 0.01 -51.25
N LEU A 3 10.33 -0.14 -50.18
CA LEU A 3 9.84 0.02 -48.80
C LEU A 3 9.41 1.48 -48.51
N GLU A 4 10.14 2.46 -49.01
CA GLU A 4 9.82 3.88 -48.83
C GLU A 4 8.58 4.30 -49.63
N GLU A 5 8.41 3.74 -50.83
CA GLU A 5 7.20 3.92 -51.64
C GLU A 5 5.98 3.32 -50.94
N TYR A 6 6.12 2.14 -50.35
CA TYR A 6 5.03 1.46 -49.64
C TYR A 6 4.63 2.18 -48.35
N TYR A 7 5.60 2.64 -47.55
CA TYR A 7 5.35 3.33 -46.28
C TYR A 7 5.27 4.86 -46.41
N HIS A 8 5.35 5.39 -47.63
CA HIS A 8 5.31 6.83 -47.96
C HIS A 8 6.23 7.71 -47.09
N SER A 9 7.35 7.16 -46.63
CA SER A 9 8.32 7.84 -45.76
C SER A 9 9.69 7.16 -45.84
N PRO A 10 10.81 7.89 -45.65
CA PRO A 10 12.14 7.29 -45.57
C PRO A 10 12.19 6.18 -44.52
N GLN A 11 12.91 5.08 -44.77
CA GLN A 11 12.94 3.91 -43.89
C GLN A 11 14.35 3.60 -43.36
N ASP A 12 14.45 3.30 -42.07
CA ASP A 12 15.59 2.67 -41.41
C ASP A 12 15.38 1.16 -41.49
N VAL A 13 16.31 0.44 -42.11
CA VAL A 13 16.11 -0.96 -42.53
C VAL A 13 17.29 -1.82 -42.09
N GLU A 14 16.99 -2.86 -41.32
CA GLU A 14 17.94 -3.90 -40.94
C GLU A 14 17.76 -5.11 -41.86
N TRP A 15 18.87 -5.66 -42.35
CA TRP A 15 18.88 -6.79 -43.26
C TRP A 15 20.06 -7.72 -42.96
N ALA A 16 19.92 -8.98 -43.34
CA ALA A 16 20.95 -10.01 -43.24
C ALA A 16 21.06 -10.77 -44.56
N VAL A 17 22.24 -11.35 -44.81
CA VAL A 17 22.48 -12.24 -45.94
C VAL A 17 22.88 -13.60 -45.38
N ASP A 18 22.22 -14.67 -45.83
CA ASP A 18 22.55 -16.03 -45.42
C ASP A 18 23.84 -16.55 -46.10
N GLN A 19 24.27 -17.75 -45.72
CA GLN A 19 25.47 -18.38 -46.30
C GLN A 19 25.31 -18.75 -47.79
N GLN A 20 24.08 -18.80 -48.29
CA GLN A 20 23.76 -19.04 -49.70
C GLN A 20 23.68 -17.74 -50.51
N GLY A 21 23.83 -16.57 -49.87
CA GLY A 21 23.77 -15.26 -50.52
C GLY A 21 22.36 -14.67 -50.63
N ASN A 22 21.36 -15.25 -49.99
CA ASN A 22 20.00 -14.73 -50.00
C ASN A 22 19.85 -13.58 -49.00
N LEU A 23 19.26 -12.48 -49.44
CA LEU A 23 19.03 -11.28 -48.64
C LEU A 23 17.65 -11.31 -47.95
N TYR A 24 17.66 -11.11 -46.64
CA TYR A 24 16.47 -11.07 -45.78
C TYR A 24 16.36 -9.71 -45.11
N PHE A 25 15.16 -9.13 -45.14
CA PHE A 25 14.83 -7.96 -44.31
C PHE A 25 14.40 -8.43 -42.93
N LEU A 26 15.04 -7.91 -41.89
CA LEU A 26 14.79 -8.26 -40.49
C LEU A 26 13.87 -7.25 -39.82
N GLN A 27 14.08 -5.96 -40.11
CA GLN A 27 13.30 -4.87 -39.52
C GLN A 27 13.21 -3.69 -40.50
N SER A 28 12.06 -3.01 -40.53
CA SER A 28 11.88 -1.72 -41.20
C SER A 28 11.06 -0.81 -40.30
N ARG A 29 11.53 0.42 -40.10
CA ARG A 29 10.80 1.45 -39.37
C ARG A 29 10.99 2.82 -40.03
N PRO A 30 10.07 3.79 -39.85
CA PRO A 30 10.25 5.13 -40.37
C PRO A 30 11.58 5.72 -39.90
N LEU A 31 12.42 6.12 -40.85
CA LEU A 31 13.66 6.83 -40.59
C LEU A 31 13.28 8.20 -40.04
N GLY A 32 13.52 8.40 -38.74
CA GLY A 32 13.27 9.66 -38.04
C GLY A 32 14.24 10.78 -38.45
N LEU A 33 14.42 11.01 -39.76
CA LEU A 33 15.09 12.20 -40.25
C LEU A 33 14.21 13.40 -39.88
N ILE A 34 14.75 14.26 -39.04
CA ILE A 34 14.30 15.64 -38.96
C ILE A 34 14.50 16.20 -40.37
N GLN A 35 13.40 16.43 -41.11
CA GLN A 35 13.47 17.18 -42.36
C GLN A 35 14.29 18.44 -42.09
N GLY A 36 15.40 18.58 -42.82
CA GLY A 36 16.27 19.75 -42.75
C GLY A 36 15.42 20.98 -43.00
N LYS A 37 15.05 21.67 -41.92
CA LYS A 37 14.61 23.06 -42.02
C LYS A 37 15.81 23.88 -42.50
N PRO A 38 15.59 24.95 -43.28
CA PRO A 38 16.67 25.84 -43.70
C PRO A 38 17.53 26.20 -42.48
N GLU A 39 18.85 26.16 -42.64
CA GLU A 39 19.79 26.56 -41.61
C GLU A 39 19.31 27.88 -40.99
N PRO A 40 19.04 27.92 -39.68
CA PRO A 40 18.90 29.19 -38.98
C PRO A 40 20.17 30.00 -39.26
N GLU A 41 20.05 31.31 -39.48
CA GLU A 41 21.19 32.23 -39.60
C GLU A 41 22.32 31.78 -38.68
N ALA A 42 23.51 31.56 -39.26
CA ALA A 42 24.61 30.93 -38.55
C ALA A 42 24.93 31.70 -37.27
N LEU A 43 24.50 31.13 -36.13
CA LEU A 43 24.81 31.67 -34.81
C LEU A 43 26.34 31.89 -34.71
N PRO A 44 26.80 33.02 -34.14
CA PRO A 44 28.22 33.28 -33.92
C PRO A 44 28.91 32.05 -33.30
N GLN A 45 30.10 31.71 -33.80
CA GLN A 45 30.85 30.54 -33.32
C GLN A 45 31.76 30.86 -32.13
N ASN A 46 31.89 32.13 -31.75
CA ASN A 46 32.80 32.54 -30.69
C ASN A 46 32.08 33.48 -29.73
N PHE A 47 32.03 33.09 -28.45
CA PHE A 47 31.46 33.84 -27.35
C PHE A 47 32.60 34.14 -26.37
N PRO A 48 33.25 35.31 -26.44
CA PRO A 48 34.48 35.60 -25.69
C PRO A 48 34.32 35.45 -24.17
N ASP A 49 33.14 35.76 -23.65
CA ASP A 49 32.81 35.67 -22.22
C ASP A 49 32.48 34.24 -21.76
N HIS A 50 32.42 33.28 -22.69
CA HIS A 50 32.01 31.90 -22.44
C HIS A 50 33.02 30.94 -23.06
N PRO A 51 34.07 30.52 -22.34
CA PRO A 51 35.08 29.62 -22.88
C PRO A 51 34.49 28.26 -23.27
N VAL A 52 35.08 27.64 -24.29
CA VAL A 52 34.73 26.28 -24.71
C VAL A 52 35.32 25.28 -23.73
N LEU A 53 34.46 24.52 -23.05
CA LEU A 53 34.86 23.47 -22.12
C LEU A 53 35.13 22.14 -22.82
N LEU A 54 34.41 21.86 -23.90
CA LEU A 54 34.51 20.63 -24.67
C LEU A 54 34.24 20.93 -26.15
N SER A 55 35.05 20.36 -27.03
CA SER A 55 34.86 20.38 -28.48
C SER A 55 35.19 19.00 -29.03
N GLY A 56 34.30 18.44 -29.85
CA GLY A 56 34.43 17.10 -30.42
C GLY A 56 33.35 16.13 -29.94
N GLY A 57 33.36 14.93 -30.52
CA GLY A 57 32.27 13.96 -30.42
C GLY A 57 31.30 14.02 -31.60
N GLN A 58 30.25 13.22 -31.54
CA GLN A 58 29.28 13.03 -32.61
C GLN A 58 27.87 13.39 -32.15
N ALA A 59 27.21 14.26 -32.92
CA ALA A 59 25.84 14.67 -32.68
C ALA A 59 24.89 13.50 -32.94
N ALA A 60 24.36 12.89 -31.87
CA ALA A 60 23.34 11.84 -31.99
C ALA A 60 21.94 12.43 -32.19
N SER A 61 21.67 13.54 -31.51
CA SER A 61 20.41 14.28 -31.58
C SER A 61 20.71 15.77 -31.65
N PRO A 62 20.34 16.46 -32.74
CA PRO A 62 20.71 17.86 -32.97
C PRO A 62 20.00 18.83 -32.01
N GLY A 63 20.55 20.04 -31.89
CA GLY A 63 19.96 21.14 -31.13
C GLY A 63 20.84 21.74 -30.04
N ILE A 64 20.27 22.70 -29.32
CA ILE A 64 20.92 23.48 -28.26
C ILE A 64 20.24 23.18 -26.93
N ALA A 65 21.04 22.92 -25.89
CA ALA A 65 20.59 22.74 -24.52
C ALA A 65 21.39 23.64 -23.58
N VAL A 66 20.71 24.22 -22.59
CA VAL A 66 21.34 25.00 -21.52
C VAL A 66 20.88 24.42 -20.19
N GLY A 67 21.82 24.22 -19.27
CA GLY A 67 21.49 23.52 -18.04
C GLY A 67 22.70 23.20 -17.16
N ARG A 68 22.42 22.59 -16.00
CA ARG A 68 23.43 22.17 -15.03
C ARG A 68 23.94 20.76 -15.32
N VAL A 69 25.25 20.57 -15.30
CA VAL A 69 25.89 19.26 -15.41
C VAL A 69 25.43 18.36 -14.27
N TYR A 70 24.96 17.17 -14.64
CA TYR A 70 24.62 16.09 -13.71
C TYR A 70 25.39 14.83 -14.14
N LEU A 71 26.41 14.45 -13.38
CA LEU A 71 27.22 13.26 -13.66
C LEU A 71 26.50 12.00 -13.20
N ALA A 72 26.32 11.05 -14.12
CA ALA A 72 25.63 9.80 -13.84
C ALA A 72 26.34 8.89 -12.81
N ALA A 73 27.64 9.08 -12.60
CA ALA A 73 28.44 8.30 -11.64
C ALA A 73 28.40 8.85 -10.19
N GLY A 74 27.59 9.90 -9.94
CA GLY A 74 27.44 10.51 -8.63
C GLY A 74 26.51 9.75 -7.67
N ASP A 75 26.18 10.37 -6.54
CA ASP A 75 25.27 9.83 -5.52
C ASP A 75 23.85 9.59 -6.11
N PRO A 76 23.34 8.34 -6.15
CA PRO A 76 22.04 8.01 -6.72
C PRO A 76 20.85 8.55 -5.91
N SER A 77 21.06 8.97 -4.66
CA SER A 77 20.01 9.59 -3.83
C SER A 77 19.80 11.08 -4.15
N ARG A 78 20.66 11.67 -4.99
CA ARG A 78 20.62 13.09 -5.30
C ARG A 78 19.45 13.44 -6.22
N PRO A 79 18.66 14.48 -5.89
CA PRO A 79 17.58 14.94 -6.76
C PRO A 79 18.13 15.44 -8.11
N LEU A 80 17.46 15.07 -9.19
CA LEU A 80 17.75 15.54 -10.54
C LEU A 80 17.20 16.97 -10.72
N PRO A 81 18.04 17.97 -11.03
CA PRO A 81 17.57 19.33 -11.33
C PRO A 81 16.66 19.38 -12.56
N GLU A 82 15.72 20.32 -12.60
CA GLU A 82 14.80 20.48 -13.75
C GLU A 82 15.49 20.89 -15.06
N ASP A 83 16.67 21.48 -14.95
CA ASP A 83 17.54 21.94 -16.04
C ASP A 83 18.77 21.04 -16.22
N ALA A 84 18.72 19.78 -15.78
CA ALA A 84 19.88 18.90 -15.82
C ALA A 84 20.33 18.57 -17.26
N ILE A 85 21.64 18.66 -17.51
CA ILE A 85 22.32 18.04 -18.65
C ILE A 85 23.05 16.81 -18.11
N LEU A 86 22.60 15.62 -18.53
CA LEU A 86 23.16 14.36 -18.09
C LEU A 86 24.51 14.13 -18.77
N VAL A 87 25.56 13.95 -17.97
CA VAL A 87 26.91 13.63 -18.45
C VAL A 87 27.28 12.25 -17.93
N ALA A 88 27.62 11.32 -18.82
CA ALA A 88 27.89 9.94 -18.45
C ALA A 88 29.08 9.36 -19.20
N ARG A 89 29.77 8.39 -18.59
CA ARG A 89 30.91 7.74 -19.25
C ARG A 89 30.47 6.85 -20.41
N THR A 90 29.38 6.12 -20.24
CA THR A 90 28.87 5.16 -21.23
C THR A 90 27.38 5.33 -21.47
N ALA A 91 26.92 4.97 -22.66
CA ALA A 91 25.50 4.88 -23.00
C ALA A 91 24.81 3.68 -22.31
N SER A 92 24.53 3.78 -21.01
CA SER A 92 23.75 2.78 -20.26
C SER A 92 22.24 2.85 -20.58
N PRO A 93 21.53 1.71 -20.70
CA PRO A 93 20.07 1.68 -20.82
C PRO A 93 19.33 2.39 -19.68
N ASP A 94 19.90 2.43 -18.48
CA ASP A 94 19.25 3.05 -17.31
C ASP A 94 19.03 4.56 -17.50
N HIS A 95 19.90 5.22 -18.28
CA HIS A 95 19.78 6.64 -18.61
C HIS A 95 18.54 6.96 -19.46
N ALA A 96 17.99 5.97 -20.19
CA ALA A 96 16.79 6.17 -21.01
C ALA A 96 15.58 6.60 -20.16
N ARG A 97 15.51 6.14 -18.89
CA ARG A 97 14.44 6.51 -17.95
C ARG A 97 14.44 8.00 -17.59
N LEU A 98 15.58 8.67 -17.75
CA LEU A 98 15.76 10.09 -17.42
C LEU A 98 15.49 11.02 -18.60
N MET A 99 15.33 10.50 -19.83
CA MET A 99 15.20 11.31 -21.05
C MET A 99 14.05 12.32 -21.01
N GLY A 100 12.93 11.97 -20.38
CA GLY A 100 11.80 12.88 -20.21
C GLY A 100 12.02 14.00 -19.18
N LYS A 101 13.11 13.95 -18.40
CA LYS A 101 13.40 14.85 -17.28
C LYS A 101 14.62 15.76 -17.52
N ILE A 102 15.50 15.42 -18.46
CA ILE A 102 16.75 16.16 -18.74
C ILE A 102 16.60 17.12 -19.93
N LYS A 103 17.52 18.09 -20.02
CA LYS A 103 17.61 19.06 -21.12
C LYS A 103 18.61 18.68 -22.20
N GLY A 104 19.63 17.89 -21.86
CA GLY A 104 20.67 17.46 -22.79
C GLY A 104 21.37 16.19 -22.29
N LEU A 105 22.07 15.52 -23.20
CA LEU A 105 22.86 14.32 -22.90
C LEU A 105 24.27 14.45 -23.50
N ILE A 106 25.29 14.12 -22.73
CA ILE A 106 26.67 14.00 -23.20
C ILE A 106 27.24 12.66 -22.72
N THR A 107 27.85 11.89 -23.62
CA THR A 107 28.52 10.64 -23.27
C THR A 107 29.96 10.58 -23.77
N ASP A 108 30.88 10.08 -22.93
CA ASP A 108 32.28 9.90 -23.34
C ASP A 108 32.43 8.78 -24.37
N ILE A 109 31.74 7.67 -24.16
CA ILE A 109 31.80 6.46 -24.98
C ILE A 109 30.39 6.11 -25.44
N GLY A 110 30.22 6.01 -26.75
CA GLY A 110 28.98 5.50 -27.35
C GLY A 110 28.88 5.82 -28.83
N SER A 111 28.05 5.06 -29.56
CA SER A 111 27.78 5.31 -30.97
C SER A 111 26.51 6.15 -31.14
N VAL A 112 26.48 6.99 -32.17
CA VAL A 112 25.25 7.64 -32.65
C VAL A 112 24.20 6.64 -33.10
N THR A 113 24.55 5.39 -33.43
CA THR A 113 23.59 4.32 -33.77
C THR A 113 23.08 3.55 -32.55
N SER A 114 23.52 3.88 -31.34
CA SER A 114 23.12 3.16 -30.12
C SER A 114 21.63 3.32 -29.80
N HIS A 115 21.11 2.42 -28.96
CA HIS A 115 19.74 2.49 -28.45
C HIS A 115 19.49 3.84 -27.74
N LEU A 116 20.38 4.27 -26.84
CA LEU A 116 20.25 5.53 -26.12
C LEU A 116 20.26 6.75 -27.06
N ALA A 117 21.07 6.73 -28.13
CA ALA A 117 21.07 7.77 -29.16
C ALA A 117 19.72 7.84 -29.91
N SER A 118 19.10 6.69 -30.17
CA SER A 118 17.76 6.63 -30.76
C SER A 118 16.70 7.22 -29.83
N VAL A 119 16.74 6.88 -28.52
CA VAL A 119 15.83 7.45 -27.53
C VAL A 119 16.00 8.96 -27.41
N ALA A 120 17.24 9.47 -27.39
CA ALA A 120 17.49 10.92 -27.34
C ALA A 120 16.84 11.67 -28.51
N ARG A 121 16.90 11.11 -29.73
CA ARG A 121 16.23 11.69 -30.92
C ARG A 121 14.71 11.67 -30.79
N GLU A 122 14.15 10.59 -30.27
CA GLU A 122 12.69 10.43 -30.10
C GLU A 122 12.13 11.49 -29.15
N PHE A 123 12.82 11.73 -28.03
CA PHE A 123 12.45 12.77 -27.07
C PHE A 123 12.87 14.18 -27.52
N GLY A 124 13.62 14.30 -28.62
CA GLY A 124 14.16 15.55 -29.13
C GLY A 124 15.18 16.21 -28.20
N VAL A 125 15.82 15.42 -27.31
CA VAL A 125 16.85 15.89 -26.38
C VAL A 125 18.15 16.06 -27.15
N PRO A 126 18.77 17.27 -27.19
CA PRO A 126 20.08 17.46 -27.78
C PRO A 126 21.12 16.55 -27.13
N ALA A 127 21.87 15.81 -27.96
CA ALA A 127 22.73 14.75 -27.46
C ALA A 127 24.05 14.60 -28.22
N LEU A 128 25.14 14.57 -27.46
CA LEU A 128 26.51 14.39 -27.92
C LEU A 128 27.05 13.04 -27.43
N PHE A 129 27.55 12.21 -28.35
CA PHE A 129 28.13 10.90 -28.06
C PHE A 129 29.60 10.89 -28.45
N ASP A 130 30.37 9.94 -27.93
CA ASP A 130 31.80 9.79 -28.24
C ASP A 130 32.62 11.07 -27.94
N ALA A 131 32.27 11.78 -26.87
CA ALA A 131 32.94 13.01 -26.45
C ALA A 131 34.34 12.77 -25.83
N GLY A 132 34.66 11.51 -25.50
CA GLY A 132 35.94 11.07 -24.96
C GLY A 132 36.18 11.42 -23.49
N GLN A 133 36.08 12.69 -23.11
CA GLN A 133 36.52 13.21 -21.81
C GLN A 133 35.55 14.22 -21.18
N ALA A 134 34.29 14.23 -21.59
CA ALA A 134 33.24 15.07 -21.01
C ALA A 134 33.06 14.85 -19.51
N THR A 135 33.10 13.59 -19.01
CA THR A 135 32.97 13.34 -17.56
C THR A 135 34.11 13.92 -16.72
N PHE A 136 35.25 14.19 -17.34
CA PHE A 136 36.42 14.79 -16.67
C PHE A 136 36.45 16.31 -16.83
N LEU A 137 36.10 16.83 -18.01
CA LEU A 137 36.16 18.27 -18.33
C LEU A 137 34.95 19.06 -17.84
N LEU A 138 33.82 18.41 -17.53
CA LEU A 138 32.58 19.07 -17.11
C LEU A 138 32.33 18.83 -15.62
N PRO A 139 32.62 19.82 -14.75
CA PRO A 139 32.35 19.77 -13.32
C PRO A 139 30.87 19.57 -12.98
N GLU A 140 30.63 18.77 -11.94
CA GLU A 140 29.31 18.54 -11.38
C GLU A 140 28.61 19.84 -10.97
N GLY A 141 27.37 20.03 -11.39
CA GLY A 141 26.55 21.20 -11.04
C GLY A 141 26.89 22.49 -11.78
N GLU A 142 27.94 22.49 -12.61
CA GLU A 142 28.28 23.65 -13.43
C GLU A 142 27.23 23.88 -14.51
N THR A 143 26.86 25.15 -14.72
CA THR A 143 25.95 25.52 -15.80
C THR A 143 26.71 25.59 -17.11
N ILE A 144 26.19 24.94 -18.15
CA ILE A 144 26.81 24.87 -19.48
C ILE A 144 25.79 25.13 -20.59
N SER A 145 26.30 25.49 -21.76
CA SER A 145 25.52 25.59 -23.02
C SER A 145 26.06 24.58 -24.03
N LEU A 146 25.29 23.54 -24.30
CA LEU A 146 25.57 22.49 -25.28
C LEU A 146 25.00 22.88 -26.65
N VAL A 147 25.83 22.87 -27.69
CA VAL A 147 25.44 22.95 -29.10
C VAL A 147 25.77 21.61 -29.75
N ALA A 148 24.81 20.68 -29.73
CA ALA A 148 25.03 19.32 -30.22
C ALA A 148 25.37 19.32 -31.71
N ASP A 149 24.73 20.19 -32.51
CA ASP A 149 24.95 20.31 -33.96
C ASP A 149 26.41 20.54 -34.35
N ARG A 150 27.13 21.27 -33.50
CA ARG A 150 28.53 21.65 -33.72
C ARG A 150 29.50 20.85 -32.85
N ALA A 151 28.98 19.97 -31.98
CA ALA A 151 29.76 19.23 -30.99
C ALA A 151 30.59 20.15 -30.06
N ILE A 152 30.00 21.24 -29.58
CA ILE A 152 30.67 22.22 -28.70
C ILE A 152 29.87 22.42 -27.42
N VAL A 153 30.58 22.54 -26.29
CA VAL A 153 30.02 22.91 -24.98
C VAL A 153 30.73 24.17 -24.47
N TYR A 154 29.96 25.20 -24.15
CA TYR A 154 30.44 26.44 -23.56
C TYR A 154 30.18 26.49 -22.05
N GLN A 155 31.06 27.19 -21.33
CA GLN A 155 30.87 27.49 -19.92
C GLN A 155 29.74 28.53 -19.72
N GLY A 156 28.85 28.27 -18.77
CA GLY A 156 27.76 29.17 -18.41
C GLY A 156 26.60 29.18 -19.41
N ILE A 157 25.72 30.16 -19.23
CA ILE A 157 24.57 30.41 -20.08
C ILE A 157 24.97 31.43 -21.13
N VAL A 158 25.12 31.01 -22.39
CA VAL A 158 25.31 31.93 -23.51
C VAL A 158 23.94 32.48 -23.92
N PRO A 159 23.65 33.79 -23.74
CA PRO A 159 22.31 34.35 -23.94
C PRO A 159 21.73 34.11 -25.34
N GLU A 160 22.56 34.20 -26.38
CA GLU A 160 22.17 33.99 -27.77
C GLU A 160 21.80 32.53 -28.04
N LEU A 161 22.52 31.58 -27.44
CA LEU A 161 22.21 30.15 -27.54
C LEU A 161 20.95 29.81 -26.73
N ALA A 162 20.80 30.41 -25.54
CA ALA A 162 19.64 30.24 -24.69
C ALA A 162 18.35 30.71 -25.39
N ALA A 163 18.40 31.83 -26.11
CA ALA A 163 17.30 32.33 -26.92
C ALA A 163 16.95 31.41 -28.11
N ALA A 164 17.94 30.68 -28.62
CA ALA A 164 17.78 29.72 -29.71
C ALA A 164 17.35 28.31 -29.27
N VAL A 165 17.26 28.04 -27.95
CA VAL A 165 16.79 26.76 -27.42
C VAL A 165 15.37 26.51 -27.88
N ARG A 166 15.19 25.44 -28.66
CA ARG A 166 13.85 25.00 -29.05
C ARG A 166 13.20 24.25 -27.88
N PRO A 167 11.92 24.50 -27.57
CA PRO A 167 11.24 23.72 -26.56
C PRO A 167 11.27 22.24 -26.96
N LEU A 168 11.74 21.41 -26.04
CA LEU A 168 11.71 19.95 -26.18
C LEU A 168 10.31 19.52 -26.61
N LYS A 169 10.24 18.61 -27.58
CA LYS A 169 9.00 17.96 -27.97
C LYS A 169 8.50 17.15 -26.77
N ARG A 170 7.72 17.78 -25.89
CA ARG A 170 6.95 17.09 -24.83
C ARG A 170 5.80 16.33 -25.51
N HIS A 171 6.12 15.25 -26.22
CA HIS A 171 5.13 14.31 -26.74
C HIS A 171 4.62 13.40 -25.62
N LEU A 172 4.02 13.97 -24.59
CA LEU A 172 3.26 13.18 -23.62
C LEU A 172 1.77 13.50 -23.65
N PHE A 173 1.39 14.67 -24.16
CA PHE A 173 0.00 15.07 -24.25
C PHE A 173 -0.27 15.56 -25.69
N ASP A 174 -1.18 14.86 -26.38
CA ASP A 174 -1.77 15.15 -27.71
C ASP A 174 -1.19 14.50 -28.98
N SER A 175 -0.24 13.56 -28.86
CA SER A 175 0.07 12.68 -29.99
C SER A 175 -1.20 11.88 -30.41
N PRO A 176 -1.35 11.46 -31.68
CA PRO A 176 -2.47 10.62 -32.09
C PRO A 176 -2.60 9.35 -31.25
N LEU A 177 -1.47 8.79 -30.82
CA LEU A 177 -1.40 7.67 -29.89
C LEU A 177 -1.91 8.07 -28.49
N HIS A 178 -1.47 9.21 -27.94
CA HIS A 178 -1.95 9.68 -26.64
C HIS A 178 -3.45 10.00 -26.67
N ARG A 179 -3.99 10.59 -27.75
CA ARG A 179 -5.45 10.82 -27.87
C ARG A 179 -6.20 9.50 -27.91
N ARG A 180 -5.73 8.52 -28.70
CA ARG A 180 -6.31 7.17 -28.74
C ARG A 180 -6.20 6.46 -27.38
N MET A 181 -5.04 6.54 -26.73
CA MET A 181 -4.81 5.99 -25.39
C MET A 181 -5.66 6.69 -24.34
N ARG A 182 -5.89 8.01 -24.44
CA ARG A 182 -6.78 8.74 -23.54
C ARG A 182 -8.22 8.31 -23.73
N THR A 183 -8.70 8.24 -24.96
CA THR A 183 -10.04 7.69 -25.26
C THR A 183 -10.18 6.24 -24.76
N PHE A 184 -9.12 5.44 -24.87
CA PHE A 184 -9.09 4.09 -24.33
C PHE A 184 -9.09 4.11 -22.79
N LEU A 185 -8.26 4.92 -22.15
CA LEU A 185 -8.20 5.06 -20.69
C LEU A 185 -9.53 5.54 -20.10
N ASP A 186 -10.24 6.44 -20.77
CA ASP A 186 -11.57 6.88 -20.35
C ASP A 186 -12.60 5.74 -20.38
N LYS A 187 -12.38 4.74 -21.24
CA LYS A 187 -13.18 3.51 -21.34
C LYS A 187 -12.62 2.34 -20.53
N VAL A 188 -11.46 2.49 -19.89
CA VAL A 188 -10.84 1.40 -19.12
C VAL A 188 -10.73 1.74 -17.63
N ALA A 189 -10.16 2.90 -17.27
CA ALA A 189 -9.72 3.21 -15.92
C ALA A 189 -10.69 4.09 -15.11
N LEU A 190 -11.52 4.91 -15.77
CA LEU A 190 -12.44 5.83 -15.10
C LEU A 190 -13.56 5.07 -14.37
N LEU A 191 -13.75 5.35 -13.08
CA LEU A 191 -14.82 4.76 -12.27
C LEU A 191 -16.00 5.74 -12.17
N ASN A 192 -17.09 5.44 -12.84
CA ASN A 192 -18.33 6.21 -12.85
C ASN A 192 -19.39 5.58 -11.92
N LEU A 193 -19.31 4.27 -11.68
CA LEU A 193 -20.20 3.50 -10.81
C LEU A 193 -19.71 3.53 -9.35
N THR A 194 -19.90 4.66 -8.68
CA THR A 194 -19.39 4.88 -7.32
C THR A 194 -20.38 4.49 -6.22
N ASP A 195 -21.68 4.62 -6.45
CA ASP A 195 -22.74 4.35 -5.46
C ASP A 195 -23.55 3.08 -5.82
N PRO A 196 -23.41 1.98 -5.06
CA PRO A 196 -24.17 0.74 -5.22
C PRO A 196 -25.69 0.84 -5.09
N GLN A 197 -26.20 1.86 -4.39
CA GLN A 197 -27.63 2.05 -4.14
C GLN A 197 -28.28 2.98 -5.17
N ALA A 198 -27.49 3.61 -6.04
CA ALA A 198 -28.01 4.49 -7.07
C ALA A 198 -28.76 3.70 -8.16
N PRO A 199 -29.84 4.25 -8.74
CA PRO A 199 -30.55 3.62 -9.86
C PRO A 199 -29.66 3.38 -11.09
N SER A 200 -28.58 4.16 -11.22
CA SER A 200 -27.56 4.00 -12.26
C SER A 200 -26.65 2.78 -12.03
N PHE A 201 -26.71 2.12 -10.87
CA PHE A 201 -25.93 0.92 -10.55
C PHE A 201 -26.46 -0.35 -11.24
N ALA A 202 -26.44 -0.32 -12.56
CA ALA A 202 -26.94 -1.36 -13.44
C ALA A 202 -25.93 -1.66 -14.56
N PRO A 203 -26.04 -2.81 -15.26
CA PRO A 203 -25.19 -3.12 -16.40
C PRO A 203 -25.23 -2.01 -17.48
N SER A 204 -26.41 -1.40 -17.68
CA SER A 204 -26.59 -0.26 -18.59
C SER A 204 -25.90 1.03 -18.14
N GLY A 205 -25.50 1.12 -16.87
CA GLY A 205 -24.74 2.24 -16.32
C GLY A 205 -23.22 2.09 -16.43
N CYS A 206 -22.72 0.92 -16.87
CA CYS A 206 -21.28 0.68 -17.04
C CYS A 206 -20.75 1.42 -18.27
N GLN A 207 -19.84 2.39 -18.06
CA GLN A 207 -19.27 3.19 -19.15
C GLN A 207 -17.79 2.89 -19.41
N SER A 208 -17.15 2.15 -18.50
CA SER A 208 -15.75 1.72 -18.58
C SER A 208 -15.55 0.24 -18.18
N ILE A 209 -14.36 -0.32 -18.41
CA ILE A 209 -13.98 -1.64 -17.87
C ILE A 209 -13.93 -1.62 -16.34
N HIS A 210 -13.42 -0.54 -15.73
CA HIS A 210 -13.40 -0.39 -14.28
C HIS A 210 -14.81 -0.40 -13.67
N ASP A 211 -15.79 0.19 -14.36
CA ASP A 211 -17.20 0.12 -14.01
C ASP A 211 -17.74 -1.31 -14.05
N VAL A 212 -17.38 -2.08 -15.09
CA VAL A 212 -17.76 -3.50 -15.20
C VAL A 212 -17.13 -4.31 -14.07
N ILE A 213 -15.86 -4.06 -13.74
CA ILE A 213 -15.18 -4.71 -12.62
C ILE A 213 -15.85 -4.33 -11.30
N ARG A 214 -16.16 -3.04 -11.07
CA ARG A 214 -16.83 -2.57 -9.85
C ARG A 214 -18.24 -3.15 -9.72
N PHE A 215 -19.00 -3.18 -10.80
CA PHE A 215 -20.33 -3.77 -10.85
C PHE A 215 -20.27 -5.28 -10.60
N ALA A 216 -19.38 -6.00 -11.30
CA ALA A 216 -19.18 -7.43 -11.09
C ALA A 216 -18.71 -7.71 -9.66
N HIS A 217 -17.79 -6.92 -9.11
CA HIS A 217 -17.35 -7.02 -7.73
C HIS A 217 -18.52 -6.81 -6.76
N GLU A 218 -19.33 -5.76 -6.94
CA GLU A 218 -20.51 -5.52 -6.10
C GLU A 218 -21.56 -6.63 -6.24
N LYS A 219 -21.76 -7.20 -7.44
CA LYS A 219 -22.66 -8.35 -7.63
C LYS A 219 -22.10 -9.61 -7.01
N VAL A 220 -20.81 -9.88 -7.14
CA VAL A 220 -20.14 -11.01 -6.48
C VAL A 220 -20.19 -10.84 -4.97
N VAL A 221 -19.98 -9.64 -4.44
CA VAL A 221 -20.16 -9.33 -3.02
C VAL A 221 -21.62 -9.59 -2.63
N LYS A 222 -22.57 -9.03 -3.38
CA LYS A 222 -24.00 -9.22 -3.13
C LYS A 222 -24.40 -10.69 -3.19
N GLU A 223 -23.82 -11.49 -4.06
CA GLU A 223 -24.11 -12.92 -4.19
C GLU A 223 -23.32 -13.77 -3.21
N MET A 224 -22.08 -13.43 -2.90
CA MET A 224 -21.31 -14.06 -1.82
C MET A 224 -22.03 -13.89 -0.47
N PHE A 225 -22.67 -12.73 -0.25
CA PHE A 225 -23.51 -12.48 0.91
C PHE A 225 -24.99 -12.86 0.71
N GLY A 226 -25.46 -12.99 -0.54
CA GLY A 226 -26.82 -13.33 -0.95
C GLY A 226 -27.06 -14.83 -1.16
N LEU A 227 -25.99 -15.62 -1.28
CA LEU A 227 -25.96 -17.08 -1.17
C LEU A 227 -26.42 -17.54 0.21
N SER A 228 -26.50 -16.63 1.20
CA SER A 228 -27.21 -16.90 2.46
C SER A 228 -28.74 -17.06 2.27
N GLY A 229 -29.30 -16.56 1.17
CA GLY A 229 -30.74 -16.60 0.85
C GLY A 229 -31.17 -17.58 -0.26
N GLU A 230 -30.27 -18.00 -1.15
CA GLU A 230 -30.53 -18.97 -2.22
C GLU A 230 -29.64 -20.23 -2.15
N ALA A 231 -29.03 -20.52 -0.99
CA ALA A 231 -28.45 -21.84 -0.74
C ALA A 231 -29.58 -22.89 -0.68
N VAL A 232 -29.82 -23.55 -1.83
CA VAL A 232 -30.74 -24.70 -1.97
C VAL A 232 -30.09 -26.00 -1.47
N GLU A 233 -28.81 -25.96 -1.09
CA GLU A 233 -28.16 -26.98 -0.27
C GLU A 233 -27.60 -26.31 0.98
N ASP A 234 -27.93 -26.85 2.15
CA ASP A 234 -27.54 -26.34 3.48
C ASP A 234 -26.03 -26.05 3.56
N VAL A 235 -25.61 -24.82 3.27
CA VAL A 235 -24.28 -24.34 3.67
C VAL A 235 -24.37 -24.12 5.16
N ILE A 236 -23.99 -25.14 5.92
CA ILE A 236 -23.97 -25.13 7.38
C ILE A 236 -22.89 -24.13 7.82
N SER A 237 -23.29 -22.87 8.01
CA SER A 237 -22.44 -21.91 8.71
C SER A 237 -22.50 -22.23 10.19
N VAL A 238 -21.36 -22.60 10.79
CA VAL A 238 -21.30 -22.93 12.22
C VAL A 238 -20.69 -21.77 12.98
N LYS A 239 -21.34 -21.37 14.08
CA LYS A 239 -20.79 -20.38 14.99
C LYS A 239 -19.69 -21.02 15.81
N LEU A 240 -18.49 -20.46 15.74
CA LEU A 240 -17.40 -20.86 16.62
C LEU A 240 -17.70 -20.32 18.03
N ALA A 241 -17.68 -21.19 19.03
CA ALA A 241 -17.67 -20.82 20.43
C ALA A 241 -16.28 -20.26 20.75
N THR A 242 -16.23 -18.98 21.10
CA THR A 242 -15.00 -18.23 21.31
C THR A 242 -14.98 -17.62 22.71
N ASP A 243 -13.80 -17.60 23.34
CA ASP A 243 -13.53 -16.84 24.56
C ASP A 243 -13.26 -15.35 24.27
N ILE A 244 -13.44 -14.94 23.01
CA ILE A 244 -13.13 -13.62 22.47
C ILE A 244 -14.46 -12.89 22.26
N PRO A 245 -14.56 -11.57 22.52
CA PRO A 245 -15.78 -10.79 22.32
C PRO A 245 -16.06 -10.53 20.82
N GLN A 246 -16.08 -11.58 20.01
CA GLN A 246 -16.38 -11.55 18.59
C GLN A 246 -17.07 -12.85 18.17
N VAL A 247 -18.18 -12.68 17.45
CA VAL A 247 -18.87 -13.80 16.80
C VAL A 247 -18.16 -14.09 15.47
N LEU A 248 -17.67 -15.32 15.34
CA LEU A 248 -17.06 -15.83 14.12
C LEU A 248 -17.88 -16.99 13.56
N HIS A 249 -18.36 -16.82 12.32
CA HIS A 249 -19.04 -17.86 11.57
C HIS A 249 -18.06 -18.56 10.63
N LEU A 250 -18.09 -19.89 10.62
CA LEU A 250 -17.22 -20.71 9.81
C LEU A 250 -18.01 -21.36 8.67
N ILE A 251 -17.44 -21.33 7.48
CA ILE A 251 -17.93 -22.02 6.28
C ILE A 251 -16.84 -22.99 5.84
N ASP A 252 -17.06 -24.29 6.05
CA ASP A 252 -16.09 -25.33 5.66
C ASP A 252 -16.31 -25.76 4.20
N LEU A 253 -15.29 -25.59 3.36
CA LEU A 253 -15.24 -26.06 1.98
C LEU A 253 -14.75 -27.51 1.86
N GLY A 254 -14.29 -28.09 2.97
CA GLY A 254 -13.83 -29.47 3.05
C GLY A 254 -12.53 -29.60 3.86
N GLY A 255 -12.60 -30.41 4.93
CA GLY A 255 -11.44 -30.78 5.73
C GLY A 255 -10.86 -29.63 6.57
N GLY A 256 -11.58 -28.52 6.69
CA GLY A 256 -11.21 -27.41 7.55
C GLY A 256 -11.78 -27.53 8.97
N LEU A 257 -12.85 -28.29 9.17
CA LEU A 257 -13.37 -28.72 10.48
C LEU A 257 -13.26 -30.25 10.67
N SER A 258 -13.31 -30.69 11.93
CA SER A 258 -13.33 -32.12 12.26
C SER A 258 -14.57 -32.82 11.64
N PRO A 259 -14.40 -34.07 11.15
CA PRO A 259 -15.50 -34.79 10.49
C PRO A 259 -16.60 -35.19 11.50
N GLY A 260 -17.85 -35.16 11.05
CA GLY A 260 -19.00 -35.64 11.83
C GLY A 260 -19.70 -34.60 12.70
N LEU A 261 -19.33 -33.31 12.58
CA LEU A 261 -20.03 -32.21 13.23
C LEU A 261 -21.41 -31.98 12.58
N THR A 262 -22.41 -31.73 13.43
CA THR A 262 -23.77 -31.38 13.05
C THR A 262 -24.07 -29.91 13.38
N THR A 263 -25.17 -29.36 12.86
CA THR A 263 -25.63 -27.99 13.18
C THR A 263 -25.98 -27.78 14.65
N CYS A 264 -26.12 -28.85 15.44
CA CYS A 264 -26.42 -28.81 16.86
C CYS A 264 -25.16 -28.86 17.75
N ASP A 265 -23.99 -29.13 17.19
CA ASP A 265 -22.75 -29.24 17.94
C ASP A 265 -22.13 -27.86 18.17
N GLU A 266 -21.63 -27.64 19.39
CA GLU A 266 -20.86 -26.44 19.70
C GLU A 266 -19.44 -26.58 19.14
N VAL A 267 -19.12 -25.84 18.08
CA VAL A 267 -17.79 -25.87 17.47
C VAL A 267 -16.84 -25.04 18.31
N THR A 268 -15.82 -25.68 18.87
CA THR A 268 -14.77 -25.05 19.65
C THR A 268 -13.46 -25.01 18.84
N ARG A 269 -12.43 -24.37 19.39
CA ARG A 269 -11.09 -24.31 18.78
C ARG A 269 -10.48 -25.68 18.47
N ASP A 270 -10.85 -26.72 19.21
CA ASP A 270 -10.28 -28.06 19.09
C ASP A 270 -10.81 -28.79 17.85
N HIS A 271 -11.90 -28.29 17.26
CA HIS A 271 -12.51 -28.80 16.02
C HIS A 271 -11.95 -28.16 14.75
N LEU A 272 -11.01 -27.20 14.86
CA LEU A 272 -10.36 -26.58 13.70
C LEU A 272 -9.27 -27.52 13.16
N GLU A 273 -9.43 -27.98 11.92
CA GLU A 273 -8.46 -28.83 11.21
C GLU A 273 -7.63 -28.08 10.16
N SER A 274 -8.15 -26.93 9.69
CA SER A 274 -7.44 -26.06 8.75
C SER A 274 -6.09 -25.61 9.32
N ILE A 275 -5.01 -25.96 8.62
CA ILE A 275 -3.62 -25.62 8.99
C ILE A 275 -3.47 -24.11 9.21
N PRO A 276 -3.82 -23.23 8.24
CA PRO A 276 -3.65 -21.81 8.43
C PRO A 276 -4.59 -21.23 9.49
N MET A 277 -5.83 -21.72 9.60
CA MET A 277 -6.78 -21.22 10.60
C MET A 277 -6.32 -21.54 12.02
N ARG A 278 -5.80 -22.75 12.28
CA ARG A 278 -5.27 -23.13 13.60
C ARG A 278 -4.08 -22.26 14.00
N ALA A 279 -3.17 -22.00 13.06
CA ALA A 279 -1.99 -21.17 13.30
C ALA A 279 -2.42 -19.73 13.63
N LEU A 280 -3.36 -19.17 12.88
CA LEU A 280 -3.92 -17.84 13.12
C LEU A 280 -4.65 -17.76 14.48
N TRP A 281 -5.49 -18.76 14.78
CA TRP A 281 -6.28 -18.83 16.01
C TRP A 281 -5.39 -18.94 17.26
N LYS A 282 -4.28 -19.68 17.16
CA LYS A 282 -3.25 -19.74 18.22
C LYS A 282 -2.71 -18.34 18.55
N GLY A 283 -2.57 -17.48 17.55
CA GLY A 283 -2.16 -16.09 17.73
C GLY A 283 -3.24 -15.25 18.43
N PHE A 284 -4.50 -15.37 18.01
CA PHE A 284 -5.63 -14.67 18.66
C PHE A 284 -5.80 -15.06 20.13
N CYS A 285 -5.60 -16.33 20.47
CA CYS A 285 -5.72 -16.84 21.83
C CYS A 285 -4.40 -16.80 22.63
N HIS A 286 -3.41 -16.01 22.20
CA HIS A 286 -2.14 -15.94 22.89
C HIS A 286 -2.32 -15.43 24.35
N PRO A 287 -1.75 -16.10 25.38
CA PRO A 287 -2.02 -15.79 26.78
C PRO A 287 -1.56 -14.41 27.23
N GLY A 288 -0.69 -13.76 26.47
CA GLY A 288 -0.25 -12.37 26.70
C GLY A 288 -1.22 -11.31 26.20
N ILE A 289 -2.31 -11.69 25.51
CA ILE A 289 -3.27 -10.75 24.91
C ILE A 289 -4.54 -10.67 25.76
N THR A 290 -4.94 -9.44 26.10
CA THR A 290 -6.12 -9.16 26.92
C THR A 290 -7.25 -8.60 26.05
N TRP A 291 -8.41 -9.26 26.09
CA TRP A 291 -9.59 -8.83 25.33
C TRP A 291 -10.47 -7.82 26.08
N THR A 292 -10.29 -7.71 27.40
CA THR A 292 -10.92 -6.70 28.26
C THR A 292 -10.13 -5.40 28.22
N GLY A 293 -10.38 -4.58 27.20
CA GLY A 293 -9.84 -3.23 27.13
C GLY A 293 -10.93 -2.26 26.73
N SER A 294 -11.43 -1.49 27.70
CA SER A 294 -12.26 -0.32 27.46
C SER A 294 -11.33 0.89 27.36
N VAL A 295 -11.20 1.46 26.16
CA VAL A 295 -10.70 2.84 26.07
C VAL A 295 -11.77 3.68 26.74
N ALA A 296 -11.44 4.33 27.86
CA ALA A 296 -12.33 5.31 28.48
C ALA A 296 -12.65 6.36 27.42
N VAL A 297 -13.84 6.27 26.82
CA VAL A 297 -14.26 7.21 25.78
C VAL A 297 -14.46 8.53 26.50
N ASP A 298 -13.49 9.43 26.36
CA ASP A 298 -13.58 10.78 26.89
C ASP A 298 -14.90 11.42 26.41
N ALA A 299 -15.63 12.08 27.31
CA ALA A 299 -17.01 12.52 27.05
C ALA A 299 -17.11 13.45 25.82
N GLY A 300 -16.00 14.13 25.48
CA GLY A 300 -15.85 14.90 24.25
C GLY A 300 -15.79 14.05 22.97
N ASN A 301 -15.07 12.92 22.98
CA ASN A 301 -15.00 11.99 21.86
C ASN A 301 -16.33 11.21 21.68
N PHE A 302 -17.01 10.88 22.78
CA PHE A 302 -18.34 10.26 22.75
C PHE A 302 -19.38 11.16 22.06
N MET A 303 -19.38 12.46 22.40
CA MET A 303 -20.30 13.44 21.81
C MET A 303 -20.01 13.71 20.33
N GLN A 304 -18.74 13.63 19.90
CA GLN A 304 -18.38 13.70 18.47
C GLN A 304 -18.81 12.45 17.68
N LEU A 305 -18.73 11.25 18.26
CA LEU A 305 -19.25 10.02 17.64
C LEU A 305 -20.77 10.07 17.45
N MET A 306 -21.51 10.60 18.43
CA MET A 306 -22.96 10.79 18.37
C MET A 306 -23.36 11.85 17.33
N ALA A 307 -22.64 12.97 17.25
CA ALA A 307 -22.91 14.05 16.31
C ALA A 307 -22.71 13.64 14.83
N ARG A 308 -21.94 12.58 14.57
CA ARG A 308 -21.74 12.00 13.24
C ARG A 308 -22.82 10.98 12.83
N GLY A 309 -23.85 10.75 13.67
CA GLY A 309 -24.96 9.84 13.36
C GLY A 309 -24.61 8.36 13.43
N VAL A 310 -23.54 8.00 14.13
CA VAL A 310 -22.95 6.64 14.16
C VAL A 310 -23.67 5.70 15.15
N MET A 311 -24.47 6.23 16.08
CA MET A 311 -25.21 5.46 17.09
C MET A 311 -26.72 5.52 16.84
N THR A 312 -27.27 4.50 16.17
CA THR A 312 -28.71 4.26 16.06
C THR A 312 -29.11 3.06 16.93
N GLY A 313 -29.29 3.33 18.22
CA GLY A 313 -29.98 2.44 19.16
C GLY A 313 -29.09 1.51 20.01
N PRO A 314 -29.65 0.91 21.08
CA PRO A 314 -28.89 0.20 22.12
C PRO A 314 -28.38 -1.19 21.72
N GLU A 315 -28.87 -1.77 20.61
CA GLU A 315 -28.58 -3.16 20.20
C GLU A 315 -27.46 -3.28 19.14
N ASN A 316 -27.00 -2.16 18.58
CA ASN A 316 -25.99 -2.16 17.52
C ASN A 316 -24.67 -1.60 18.07
N LEU A 317 -23.86 -2.47 18.72
CA LEU A 317 -22.44 -2.17 18.79
C LEU A 317 -21.89 -2.09 17.35
N PRO A 318 -21.15 -1.04 16.98
CA PRO A 318 -20.56 -0.93 15.66
C PRO A 318 -19.50 -2.03 15.50
N GLY A 319 -19.75 -2.95 14.55
CA GLY A 319 -18.91 -4.12 14.26
C GLY A 319 -19.79 -5.35 14.03
N GLY A 320 -20.14 -5.62 12.77
CA GLY A 320 -20.96 -6.80 12.41
C GLY A 320 -20.21 -8.13 12.58
N ASP A 321 -20.89 -9.23 12.25
CA ASP A 321 -20.32 -10.58 12.39
C ASP A 321 -19.06 -10.77 11.52
N SER A 322 -18.13 -11.56 12.05
CA SER A 322 -16.93 -12.00 11.34
C SER A 322 -17.18 -13.36 10.69
N TYR A 323 -16.55 -13.59 9.54
CA TYR A 323 -16.75 -14.80 8.75
C TYR A 323 -15.40 -15.37 8.34
N ALA A 324 -15.26 -16.69 8.38
CA ALA A 324 -14.13 -17.40 7.81
C ALA A 324 -14.59 -18.52 6.90
N ILE A 325 -14.07 -18.52 5.67
CA ILE A 325 -14.21 -19.62 4.73
C ILE A 325 -12.92 -20.43 4.80
N LEU A 326 -13.00 -21.74 5.01
CA LEU A 326 -11.82 -22.55 5.30
C LEU A 326 -11.88 -23.91 4.63
N SER A 327 -10.70 -24.45 4.32
CA SER A 327 -10.46 -25.85 3.98
C SER A 327 -9.21 -26.32 4.74
N ARG A 328 -8.79 -27.58 4.56
CA ARG A 328 -7.58 -28.11 5.23
C ARG A 328 -6.34 -27.22 5.06
N GLU A 329 -6.14 -26.65 3.88
CA GLU A 329 -4.92 -25.90 3.51
C GLU A 329 -5.18 -24.41 3.26
N TYR A 330 -6.44 -23.96 3.37
CA TYR A 330 -6.85 -22.61 2.99
C TYR A 330 -7.70 -21.93 4.07
N VAL A 331 -7.55 -20.62 4.22
CA VAL A 331 -8.46 -19.78 4.98
C VAL A 331 -8.61 -18.41 4.32
N ASN A 332 -9.86 -17.96 4.23
CA ASN A 332 -10.23 -16.58 3.96
C ASN A 332 -11.01 -16.06 5.16
N LEU A 333 -10.39 -15.18 5.95
CA LEU A 333 -10.97 -14.58 7.13
C LEU A 333 -11.30 -13.11 6.85
N SER A 334 -12.57 -12.74 7.04
CA SER A 334 -13.03 -11.37 7.14
C SER A 334 -13.36 -11.06 8.61
N ALA A 335 -12.40 -10.46 9.32
CA ALA A 335 -12.55 -10.10 10.72
C ALA A 335 -12.98 -8.62 10.88
N LYS A 336 -14.08 -8.40 11.59
CA LYS A 336 -14.63 -7.07 11.90
C LYS A 336 -14.45 -6.76 13.37
N PHE A 337 -13.34 -6.11 13.73
CA PHE A 337 -13.05 -5.72 15.11
C PHE A 337 -13.57 -4.31 15.38
N GLY A 338 -14.87 -4.21 15.67
CA GLY A 338 -15.53 -2.93 15.92
C GLY A 338 -15.52 -2.03 14.68
N TYR A 339 -14.66 -1.01 14.69
CA TYR A 339 -14.49 -0.04 13.59
C TYR A 339 -13.34 -0.38 12.63
N HIS A 340 -12.63 -1.49 12.81
CA HIS A 340 -11.54 -1.92 11.92
C HIS A 340 -11.98 -3.17 11.16
N PHE A 341 -11.57 -3.25 9.90
CA PHE A 341 -11.73 -4.46 9.11
C PHE A 341 -10.35 -5.02 8.75
N ALA A 342 -10.21 -6.33 8.89
CA ALA A 342 -9.04 -7.07 8.49
C ALA A 342 -9.48 -8.25 7.62
N ASN A 343 -8.99 -8.29 6.39
CA ASN A 343 -9.19 -9.42 5.49
C ASN A 343 -7.87 -10.17 5.37
N LEU A 344 -7.88 -11.46 5.67
CA LEU A 344 -6.73 -12.34 5.58
C LEU A 344 -7.05 -13.50 4.66
N ASP A 345 -6.19 -13.71 3.67
CA ASP A 345 -6.27 -14.84 2.73
C ASP A 345 -4.95 -15.61 2.81
N ALA A 346 -5.01 -16.90 3.14
CA ALA A 346 -3.81 -17.71 3.30
C ALA A 346 -3.98 -19.12 2.76
N PHE A 347 -2.96 -19.58 2.05
CA PHE A 347 -2.82 -20.95 1.57
C PHE A 347 -1.51 -21.54 2.11
N VAL A 348 -1.60 -22.67 2.81
CA VAL A 348 -0.47 -23.33 3.46
C VAL A 348 -0.53 -24.83 3.17
N SER A 349 0.44 -25.28 2.37
CA SER A 349 0.68 -26.65 1.95
C SER A 349 2.13 -27.06 2.25
N ASP A 350 2.47 -28.31 1.97
CA ASP A 350 3.84 -28.81 2.08
C ASP A 350 4.76 -28.33 0.93
N LEU A 351 4.21 -27.69 -0.12
CA LEU A 351 4.96 -27.14 -1.26
C LEU A 351 5.20 -25.63 -1.07
N PRO A 352 6.45 -25.18 -0.82
CA PRO A 352 6.74 -23.78 -0.49
C PRO A 352 6.29 -22.78 -1.57
N ASP A 353 6.40 -23.13 -2.85
CA ASP A 353 6.08 -22.24 -3.97
C ASP A 353 4.59 -21.88 -4.07
N GLN A 354 3.72 -22.68 -3.45
CA GLN A 354 2.27 -22.44 -3.43
C GLN A 354 1.84 -21.63 -2.20
N ASN A 355 2.71 -21.53 -1.19
CA ASN A 355 2.35 -20.97 0.09
C ASN A 355 2.33 -19.45 0.04
N TYR A 356 1.23 -18.86 0.52
CA TYR A 356 1.09 -17.42 0.63
C TYR A 356 0.22 -16.97 1.81
N ILE A 357 0.47 -15.75 2.29
CA ILE A 357 -0.40 -14.99 3.19
C ILE A 357 -0.58 -13.61 2.55
N SER A 358 -1.83 -13.20 2.42
CA SER A 358 -2.24 -11.86 2.01
C SER A 358 -3.09 -11.25 3.12
N LEU A 359 -2.74 -10.05 3.56
CA LEU A 359 -3.44 -9.32 4.62
C LEU A 359 -3.80 -7.93 4.10
N GLN A 360 -5.05 -7.55 4.26
CA GLN A 360 -5.55 -6.20 4.06
C GLN A 360 -6.12 -5.68 5.36
N PHE A 361 -5.75 -4.48 5.74
CA PHE A 361 -6.19 -3.85 6.97
C PHE A 361 -6.58 -2.40 6.71
N ALA A 362 -7.79 -2.02 7.11
CA ALA A 362 -8.23 -0.62 7.05
C ALA A 362 -9.35 -0.31 8.05
N GLY A 363 -9.76 0.97 8.09
CA GLY A 363 -10.81 1.46 8.98
C GLY A 363 -10.29 1.98 10.32
N GLY A 364 -11.19 2.52 11.14
CA GLY A 364 -10.90 3.02 12.48
C GLY A 364 -11.76 4.17 12.95
N ALA A 365 -11.84 4.32 14.27
CA ALA A 365 -12.59 5.38 14.94
C ALA A 365 -11.67 6.50 15.47
N GLY A 366 -10.36 6.31 15.41
CA GLY A 366 -9.36 7.29 15.83
C GLY A 366 -9.21 8.49 14.89
N THR A 367 -8.39 9.46 15.32
CA THR A 367 -8.02 10.61 14.49
C THR A 367 -7.17 10.17 13.29
N TYR A 368 -7.09 11.00 12.25
CA TYR A 368 -6.20 10.71 11.11
C TYR A 368 -4.75 10.43 11.55
N TYR A 369 -4.27 11.19 12.54
CA TYR A 369 -2.95 11.01 13.13
C TYR A 369 -2.79 9.66 13.85
N GLY A 370 -3.75 9.29 14.71
CA GLY A 370 -3.71 7.99 15.41
C GLY A 370 -3.85 6.79 14.47
N LYS A 371 -4.68 6.90 13.42
CA LYS A 371 -4.76 5.89 12.36
C LYS A 371 -3.44 5.73 11.63
N SER A 372 -2.78 6.85 11.28
CA SER A 372 -1.46 6.84 10.64
C SER A 372 -0.42 6.13 11.51
N LEU A 373 -0.35 6.46 12.81
CA LEU A 373 0.59 5.82 13.73
C LEU A 373 0.36 4.32 13.89
N ARG A 374 -0.90 3.88 13.95
CA ARG A 374 -1.23 2.45 13.98
C ARG A 374 -0.86 1.74 12.67
N LEU A 375 -1.09 2.36 11.51
CA LEU A 375 -0.67 1.78 10.23
C LEU A 375 0.85 1.68 10.13
N THR A 376 1.59 2.68 10.64
CA THR A 376 3.05 2.62 10.76
C THR A 376 3.49 1.50 11.71
N PHE A 377 2.83 1.34 12.85
CA PHE A 377 3.08 0.22 13.78
C PHE A 377 2.89 -1.14 13.10
N LEU A 378 1.71 -1.37 12.51
CA LEU A 378 1.37 -2.61 11.81
C LEU A 378 2.36 -2.88 10.67
N GLY A 379 2.67 -1.84 9.88
CA GLY A 379 3.61 -1.91 8.78
C GLY A 379 5.01 -2.31 9.25
N ASN A 380 5.53 -1.68 10.30
CA ASN A 380 6.87 -1.99 10.81
C ASN A 380 6.97 -3.42 11.34
N VAL A 381 5.97 -3.90 12.08
CA VAL A 381 5.94 -5.28 12.58
C VAL A 381 5.90 -6.27 11.41
N LEU A 382 5.00 -6.08 10.44
CA LEU A 382 4.87 -6.95 9.27
C LEU A 382 6.16 -6.96 8.42
N PHE A 383 6.85 -5.81 8.32
CA PHE A 383 8.10 -5.70 7.56
C PHE A 383 9.20 -6.53 8.23
N MET A 384 9.29 -6.46 9.56
CA MET A 384 10.20 -7.28 10.36
C MET A 384 9.86 -8.79 10.30
N LEU A 385 8.60 -9.14 10.04
CA LEU A 385 8.14 -10.50 9.75
C LEU A 385 8.32 -10.90 8.26
N ASN A 386 9.08 -10.12 7.50
CA ASN A 386 9.42 -10.35 6.07
C ASN A 386 8.25 -10.19 5.09
N PHE A 387 7.15 -9.55 5.46
CA PHE A 387 6.09 -9.22 4.51
C PHE A 387 6.52 -8.09 3.57
N LYS A 388 6.07 -8.17 2.32
CA LYS A 388 6.05 -7.03 1.38
C LYS A 388 4.85 -6.17 1.72
N ILE A 389 5.06 -4.86 1.85
CA ILE A 389 4.04 -3.93 2.34
C ILE A 389 3.78 -2.83 1.33
N ASN A 390 2.51 -2.50 1.15
CA ASN A 390 2.03 -1.34 0.44
C ASN A 390 1.04 -0.59 1.33
N VAL A 391 1.21 0.72 1.48
CA VAL A 391 0.30 1.56 2.26
C VAL A 391 -0.23 2.66 1.35
N THR A 392 -1.54 2.70 1.16
CA THR A 392 -2.23 3.70 0.33
C THR A 392 -3.34 4.35 1.14
N GLY A 393 -3.15 5.60 1.57
CA GLY A 393 -4.12 6.28 2.42
C GLY A 393 -4.25 5.59 3.78
N ASP A 394 -5.44 5.09 4.10
CA ASP A 394 -5.74 4.34 5.33
C ASP A 394 -5.76 2.82 5.14
N LEU A 395 -5.43 2.33 3.93
CA LEU A 395 -5.33 0.92 3.59
C LEU A 395 -3.87 0.44 3.69
N LEU A 396 -3.66 -0.59 4.48
CA LEU A 396 -2.43 -1.37 4.52
C LEU A 396 -2.66 -2.72 3.84
N GLU A 397 -1.80 -3.04 2.88
CA GLU A 397 -1.73 -4.32 2.21
C GLU A 397 -0.37 -4.96 2.52
N ALA A 398 -0.38 -6.22 2.92
CA ALA A 398 0.82 -6.98 3.21
C ALA A 398 0.75 -8.37 2.58
N SER A 399 1.85 -8.82 1.99
CA SER A 399 1.94 -10.16 1.37
C SER A 399 3.24 -10.87 1.71
N LEU A 400 3.15 -12.19 1.93
CA LEU A 400 4.28 -13.08 2.17
C LEU A 400 4.08 -14.34 1.32
N THR A 401 5.11 -14.79 0.61
CA THR A 401 5.03 -15.95 -0.30
C THR A 401 6.31 -16.78 -0.25
N GLY A 402 6.21 -18.07 -0.55
CA GLY A 402 7.39 -18.90 -0.84
C GLY A 402 8.12 -19.47 0.39
N LEU A 403 7.50 -19.44 1.57
CA LEU A 403 8.07 -20.07 2.77
C LEU A 403 7.59 -21.50 2.95
N ASP A 404 8.38 -22.31 3.64
CA ASP A 404 7.96 -23.65 4.06
C ASP A 404 6.81 -23.58 5.06
N ARG A 405 6.06 -24.68 5.16
CA ARG A 405 4.87 -24.79 6.00
C ARG A 405 5.08 -24.33 7.45
N ARG A 406 6.18 -24.73 8.10
CA ARG A 406 6.43 -24.40 9.51
C ARG A 406 6.65 -22.90 9.67
N SER A 407 7.37 -22.29 8.74
CA SER A 407 7.57 -20.84 8.70
C SER A 407 6.26 -20.09 8.44
N MET A 408 5.41 -20.59 7.55
CA MET A 408 4.07 -20.02 7.29
C MET A 408 3.16 -20.07 8.52
N GLU A 409 3.12 -21.20 9.23
CA GLU A 409 2.36 -21.35 10.46
C GLU A 409 2.86 -20.38 11.55
N ASN A 410 4.17 -20.20 11.69
CA ASN A 410 4.74 -19.21 12.62
C ASN A 410 4.36 -17.78 12.22
N SER A 411 4.41 -17.43 10.94
CA SER A 411 4.00 -16.10 10.46
C SER A 411 2.51 -15.85 10.71
N LEU A 412 1.64 -16.83 10.50
CA LEU A 412 0.21 -16.73 10.80
C LEU A 412 -0.08 -16.57 12.29
N ASP A 413 0.65 -17.27 13.16
CA ASP A 413 0.58 -17.08 14.62
C ASP A 413 0.93 -15.62 14.97
N GLN A 414 2.01 -15.07 14.42
CA GLN A 414 2.39 -13.67 14.64
C GLN A 414 1.36 -12.68 14.08
N VAL A 415 0.79 -12.93 12.90
CA VAL A 415 -0.27 -12.10 12.32
C VAL A 415 -1.53 -12.12 13.21
N GLY A 416 -1.90 -13.28 13.74
CA GLY A 416 -3.01 -13.40 14.69
C GLY A 416 -2.79 -12.56 15.95
N ARG A 417 -1.59 -12.63 16.53
CA ARG A 417 -1.21 -11.80 17.69
C ARG A 417 -1.29 -10.32 17.35
N LEU A 418 -0.74 -9.92 16.21
CA LEU A 418 -0.71 -8.53 15.75
C LEU A 418 -2.12 -7.96 15.58
N LEU A 419 -3.00 -8.70 14.92
CA LEU A 419 -4.39 -8.27 14.74
C LEU A 419 -5.11 -8.11 16.08
N ALA A 420 -4.94 -9.06 17.02
CA ALA A 420 -5.59 -8.99 18.31
C ALA A 420 -5.07 -7.83 19.19
N CYS A 421 -3.75 -7.59 19.25
CA CYS A 421 -3.19 -6.49 20.04
C CYS A 421 -3.34 -5.11 19.36
N SER A 422 -3.73 -5.06 18.08
CA SER A 422 -3.90 -3.80 17.33
C SER A 422 -5.22 -3.07 17.56
N ARG A 423 -6.13 -3.68 18.33
CA ARG A 423 -7.49 -3.16 18.57
C ARG A 423 -7.46 -1.84 19.34
N LEU A 424 -8.19 -0.83 18.85
CA LEU A 424 -8.31 0.51 19.46
C LEU A 424 -7.01 1.33 19.56
N LEU A 425 -5.89 0.84 19.00
CA LEU A 425 -4.62 1.57 19.01
C LEU A 425 -4.70 2.92 18.28
N ASP A 426 -5.58 3.06 17.29
CA ASP A 426 -5.80 4.32 16.58
C ASP A 426 -6.38 5.42 17.46
N MET A 427 -6.94 5.08 18.61
CA MET A 427 -7.45 6.00 19.62
C MET A 427 -6.48 6.23 20.78
N ALA A 428 -5.44 5.40 20.91
CA ALA A 428 -4.60 5.34 22.10
C ALA A 428 -3.13 5.70 21.85
N ILE A 429 -2.58 5.49 20.64
CA ILE A 429 -1.19 5.84 20.35
C ILE A 429 -1.07 7.38 20.32
N GLY A 430 -0.32 7.95 21.26
CA GLY A 430 -0.15 9.39 21.40
C GLY A 430 1.02 9.95 20.58
N ASN A 431 2.08 9.16 20.37
CA ASN A 431 3.31 9.63 19.71
C ASN A 431 4.17 8.50 19.11
N GLU A 432 5.18 8.88 18.32
CA GLU A 432 6.10 7.93 17.67
C GLU A 432 6.98 7.14 18.66
N ALA A 433 7.28 7.68 19.84
CA ALA A 433 8.10 6.99 20.85
C ALA A 433 7.32 5.84 21.52
N GLU A 434 6.03 6.01 21.76
CA GLU A 434 5.12 4.94 22.17
C GLU A 434 5.01 3.87 21.10
N MET A 435 4.81 4.27 19.83
CA MET A 435 4.78 3.34 18.71
C MET A 435 6.05 2.49 18.61
N THR A 436 7.23 3.11 18.78
CA THR A 436 8.53 2.40 18.74
C THR A 436 8.63 1.37 19.87
N ARG A 437 8.24 1.74 21.10
CA ARG A 437 8.21 0.82 22.24
C ARG A 437 7.24 -0.34 22.03
N MET A 438 6.11 -0.12 21.35
CA MET A 438 5.15 -1.18 21.05
C MET A 438 5.70 -2.18 20.04
N ILE A 439 6.49 -1.74 19.05
CA ILE A 439 7.17 -2.65 18.13
C ILE A 439 8.14 -3.56 18.90
N GLU A 440 8.96 -2.97 19.77
CA GLU A 440 9.90 -3.73 20.60
C GLU A 440 9.16 -4.69 21.55
N GLY A 441 8.08 -4.22 22.19
CA GLY A 441 7.22 -5.02 23.05
C GLY A 441 6.60 -6.22 22.33
N PHE A 442 6.10 -6.02 21.10
CA PHE A 442 5.53 -7.09 20.29
C PHE A 442 6.48 -8.27 20.10
N PHE A 443 7.74 -7.99 19.75
CA PHE A 443 8.77 -9.02 19.59
C PHE A 443 9.32 -9.56 20.91
N ALA A 444 9.23 -8.79 21.99
CA ALA A 444 9.53 -9.24 23.34
C ALA A 444 8.41 -10.12 23.95
N GLY A 445 7.25 -10.23 23.29
CA GLY A 445 6.10 -10.99 23.78
C GLY A 445 5.21 -10.22 24.77
N ASP A 446 5.39 -8.90 24.85
CA ASP A 446 4.53 -7.98 25.59
C ASP A 446 3.48 -7.38 24.65
N TYR A 447 2.22 -7.80 24.82
CA TYR A 447 1.11 -7.43 23.93
C TYR A 447 0.09 -6.51 24.62
N ASP A 448 0.31 -6.13 25.88
CA ASP A 448 -0.59 -5.25 26.64
C ASP A 448 -0.20 -3.78 26.48
N PHE A 449 -0.43 -3.24 25.28
CA PHE A 449 -0.02 -1.88 24.93
C PHE A 449 -0.86 -0.76 25.56
N LEU A 450 -2.06 -1.09 26.07
CA LEU A 450 -3.04 -0.12 26.57
C LEU A 450 -3.04 0.01 28.10
N ASN A 451 -2.34 -0.88 28.82
CA ASN A 451 -2.00 -0.76 30.23
C ASN A 451 -3.19 -0.40 31.16
N GLN A 452 -4.14 -1.33 31.31
CA GLN A 452 -5.10 -1.35 32.43
C GLN A 452 -4.81 -2.44 33.48
N ALA A 453 -3.69 -3.16 33.39
CA ALA A 453 -3.28 -4.06 34.47
C ALA A 453 -2.56 -3.26 35.57
N GLN A 454 -3.34 -2.66 36.49
CA GLN A 454 -2.80 -2.27 37.79
C GLN A 454 -2.30 -3.54 38.51
N GLU A 455 -0.98 -3.64 38.57
CA GLU A 455 -0.11 -4.27 39.56
C GLU A 455 -0.40 -5.70 40.12
N ILE A 456 0.69 -6.47 40.13
CA ILE A 456 0.97 -7.76 40.80
C ILE A 456 0.54 -9.03 40.03
N ARG A 457 1.31 -9.40 39.00
CA ARG A 457 1.41 -10.81 38.55
C ARG A 457 2.28 -11.60 39.55
N ILE A 458 1.67 -12.51 40.30
CA ILE A 458 2.39 -13.47 41.16
C ILE A 458 2.69 -14.74 40.33
N PRO A 459 3.96 -15.19 40.23
CA PRO A 459 4.30 -16.40 39.48
C PRO A 459 3.52 -17.62 39.98
N GLY A 460 2.76 -18.27 39.10
CA GLY A 460 2.00 -19.50 39.42
C GLY A 460 0.61 -19.30 40.00
N PHE A 461 0.09 -18.08 40.08
CA PHE A 461 -1.26 -17.78 40.56
C PHE A 461 -2.08 -17.03 39.50
N TYR A 462 -3.20 -17.61 39.06
CA TYR A 462 -4.05 -17.06 38.00
C TYR A 462 -5.50 -16.94 38.50
N THR A 463 -6.06 -15.73 38.50
CA THR A 463 -7.48 -15.49 38.74
C THR A 463 -8.02 -14.53 37.69
N HIS A 464 -9.28 -14.72 37.28
CA HIS A 464 -9.91 -14.03 36.15
C HIS A 464 -10.66 -12.75 36.58
N THR A 465 -10.74 -12.46 37.89
CA THR A 465 -11.41 -11.26 38.43
C THR A 465 -10.84 -10.81 39.79
N GLY A 466 -10.94 -9.51 40.07
CA GLY A 466 -10.67 -8.88 41.37
C GLY A 466 -9.34 -8.13 41.46
N ASN A 467 -9.31 -7.05 42.25
CA ASN A 467 -8.09 -6.33 42.60
C ASN A 467 -7.44 -7.02 43.80
N TRP A 468 -6.24 -7.57 43.63
CA TRP A 468 -5.56 -8.34 44.68
C TRP A 468 -4.32 -7.61 45.18
N LYS A 469 -4.16 -7.52 46.50
CA LYS A 469 -2.97 -6.94 47.13
C LYS A 469 -2.28 -7.94 48.05
N ARG A 470 -0.95 -7.88 48.06
CA ARG A 470 -0.11 -8.70 48.93
C ARG A 470 0.13 -7.95 50.25
N VAL A 471 -0.21 -8.59 51.37
CA VAL A 471 0.01 -8.03 52.72
C VAL A 471 0.79 -9.03 53.57
N GLN A 472 1.70 -8.53 54.40
CA GLN A 472 2.39 -9.34 55.41
C GLN A 472 1.77 -9.06 56.78
N GLU A 473 1.16 -10.08 57.38
CA GLU A 473 0.69 -10.06 58.76
C GLU A 473 1.26 -11.26 59.51
N GLU A 474 1.75 -11.03 60.74
CA GLU A 474 2.29 -12.06 61.65
C GLU A 474 3.32 -13.02 61.01
N GLY A 475 4.17 -12.50 60.12
CA GLY A 475 5.20 -13.29 59.45
C GLY A 475 4.69 -14.23 58.33
N ARG A 476 3.40 -14.15 57.99
CA ARG A 476 2.80 -14.85 56.85
C ARG A 476 2.44 -13.87 55.75
N VAL A 477 2.62 -14.31 54.49
CA VAL A 477 2.21 -13.56 53.31
C VAL A 477 0.77 -13.94 53.01
N LEU A 478 -0.14 -12.98 53.08
CA LEU A 478 -1.55 -13.12 52.75
C LEU A 478 -1.87 -12.36 51.46
N LEU A 479 -2.83 -12.87 50.69
CA LEU A 479 -3.38 -12.22 49.50
C LEU A 479 -4.78 -11.74 49.85
N LEU A 480 -4.99 -10.42 49.79
CA LEU A 480 -6.28 -9.79 50.08
C LEU A 480 -6.93 -9.34 48.77
N GLN A 481 -8.15 -9.78 48.53
CA GLN A 481 -9.01 -9.25 47.46
C GLN A 481 -9.66 -7.96 47.95
N ASP A 482 -9.52 -6.88 47.21
CA ASP A 482 -10.24 -5.64 47.49
C ASP A 482 -11.67 -5.74 46.92
N GLY A 483 -12.65 -5.83 47.82
CA GLY A 483 -14.07 -5.96 47.49
C GLY A 483 -14.79 -4.63 47.26
N SER A 484 -14.11 -3.48 47.40
CA SER A 484 -14.76 -2.17 47.29
C SER A 484 -15.22 -1.80 45.87
N GLU A 485 -14.78 -2.53 44.84
CA GLU A 485 -15.20 -2.32 43.44
C GLU A 485 -16.28 -3.30 42.96
N TYR A 486 -16.76 -4.22 43.81
CA TYR A 486 -17.88 -5.12 43.45
C TYR A 486 -19.27 -4.47 43.59
N GLY A 487 -19.32 -3.15 43.78
CA GLY A 487 -20.54 -2.36 43.81
C GLY A 487 -20.66 -1.44 42.59
N SER A 488 -21.68 -1.69 41.76
CA SER A 488 -22.22 -0.80 40.72
C SER A 488 -21.41 -0.61 39.42
N SER A 489 -21.77 -1.39 38.41
CA SER A 489 -21.69 -0.98 37.00
C SER A 489 -22.72 0.14 36.72
N LEU A 490 -22.50 1.33 37.28
CA LEU A 490 -23.18 2.58 36.92
C LEU A 490 -22.25 3.70 37.39
N THR A 491 -21.42 4.19 36.48
CA THR A 491 -20.48 5.29 36.76
C THR A 491 -21.18 6.45 37.47
N SER A 492 -20.62 6.88 38.60
CA SER A 492 -21.08 7.97 39.47
C SER A 492 -21.22 9.34 38.79
N GLY A 493 -20.80 9.46 37.52
CA GLY A 493 -21.09 10.61 36.65
C GLY A 493 -22.50 10.60 36.02
N MET A 494 -23.06 9.43 35.68
CA MET A 494 -24.39 9.33 35.04
C MET A 494 -25.53 9.32 36.06
N ALA A 495 -25.32 8.79 37.27
CA ALA A 495 -26.29 8.86 38.37
C ALA A 495 -26.56 10.32 38.81
N ASN A 496 -25.54 11.18 38.81
CA ASN A 496 -25.69 12.60 39.15
C ASN A 496 -26.37 13.44 38.05
N PHE A 497 -26.34 12.98 36.80
CA PHE A 497 -26.98 13.66 35.68
C PHE A 497 -28.45 13.22 35.51
N MET A 498 -28.77 11.93 35.68
CA MET A 498 -30.16 11.44 35.62
C MET A 498 -30.96 11.70 36.91
N GLY A 499 -30.31 11.78 38.08
CA GLY A 499 -30.97 12.11 39.35
C GLY A 499 -31.54 13.54 39.39
N LYS A 500 -30.99 14.47 38.60
CA LYS A 500 -31.47 15.86 38.54
C LYS A 500 -32.65 16.10 37.58
N MET A 501 -32.94 15.16 36.67
CA MET A 501 -33.97 15.36 35.64
C MET A 501 -35.24 14.51 35.84
N MET A 502 -35.19 13.41 36.59
CA MET A 502 -36.30 12.43 36.69
C MET A 502 -36.55 11.91 38.13
N GLY A 503 -36.18 12.70 39.15
CA GLY A 503 -36.16 12.23 40.55
C GLY A 503 -37.51 11.82 41.16
N ALA A 504 -38.63 12.41 40.75
CA ALA A 504 -39.91 12.11 41.40
C ALA A 504 -40.63 10.87 40.84
N LYS A 505 -40.52 10.58 39.53
CA LYS A 505 -41.27 9.50 38.87
C LYS A 505 -40.59 8.14 38.97
N TYR A 506 -39.27 8.10 39.15
CA TYR A 506 -38.53 6.86 39.26
C TYR A 506 -38.70 6.21 40.64
N GLN A 507 -38.84 7.04 41.68
CA GLN A 507 -39.06 6.56 43.05
C GLN A 507 -40.46 5.97 43.23
N GLU A 508 -41.48 6.58 42.61
CA GLU A 508 -42.87 6.10 42.59
C GLU A 508 -43.04 4.78 41.81
N LEU A 509 -42.15 4.49 40.85
CA LEU A 509 -42.10 3.22 40.13
C LEU A 509 -41.53 2.10 41.01
N LEU A 510 -40.47 2.40 41.77
CA LEU A 510 -39.80 1.43 42.65
C LEU A 510 -40.67 1.05 43.86
N ASP A 511 -41.42 2.00 44.41
CA ASP A 511 -42.37 1.74 45.51
C ASP A 511 -43.58 0.90 45.05
N ASN A 512 -43.98 0.98 43.79
CA ASN A 512 -45.12 0.22 43.23
C ASN A 512 -44.80 -1.25 42.90
N ILE A 513 -43.52 -1.62 42.81
CA ILE A 513 -43.10 -2.98 42.45
C ILE A 513 -42.55 -3.78 43.64
N GLU A 514 -42.68 -3.25 44.88
CA GLU A 514 -42.21 -3.87 46.14
C GLU A 514 -40.80 -4.47 46.05
N ALA A 515 -39.88 -3.79 45.37
CA ALA A 515 -38.52 -4.26 45.15
C ALA A 515 -37.56 -3.74 46.25
N TYR A 516 -37.84 -4.09 47.51
CA TYR A 516 -36.90 -3.99 48.63
C TYR A 516 -36.82 -5.28 49.42
#